data_AF-A0A352NZA5-F1
#
_entry.id   AF-A0A352NZA5-F1
#
_cell.length_a   1.000
_cell.length_b   1.000
_cell.length_c   1.000
_cell.angle_alpha   90.00
_cell.angle_beta   90.00
_cell.angle_gamma   90.00
#
_symmetry.space_group_name_H-M   'P 1'
#
loop_
_entity.id
_entity.type
_entity.pdbx_description
1 polymer ?
#
loop_
_entity_poly.entity_id
_entity_poly.type
_entity_poly.pdbx_seq_one_letter_code
_entity_poly.pdbx_strand_id
1 'polypeptide(L)'
;MVSKEMYELGAKRSVIRDLFEYGKQKAAIVGKENIFDFSIGNPTVPAPECVKESIIKLLKTKKSDEIHGYTSAQGDFEVRKNIADYMNGKFNCQLKAENFYMTCGAAAS
;
A
#
# COMPACT_ATOMS: atom_id res chain seq x y z
N MET A 1 -7.82 -12.88 -30.13
CA MET A 1 -7.08 -11.62 -30.37
C MET A 1 -7.09 -10.84 -29.06
N VAL A 2 -5.95 -10.33 -28.59
CA VAL A 2 -5.88 -9.55 -27.33
C VAL A 2 -6.45 -8.16 -27.54
N SER A 3 -6.96 -7.53 -26.47
CA SER A 3 -7.38 -6.12 -26.53
C SER A 3 -6.18 -5.24 -26.88
N LYS A 4 -6.31 -4.43 -27.94
CA LYS A 4 -5.25 -3.52 -28.40
C LYS A 4 -4.89 -2.49 -27.33
N GLU A 5 -5.89 -1.93 -26.68
CA GLU A 5 -5.71 -0.95 -25.60
C GLU A 5 -4.96 -1.54 -24.40
N MET A 6 -5.33 -2.75 -23.98
CA MET A 6 -4.66 -3.42 -22.86
C MET A 6 -3.20 -3.77 -23.21
N TYR A 7 -2.93 -4.15 -24.46
CA TYR A 7 -1.57 -4.35 -24.94
C TYR A 7 -0.75 -3.05 -24.88
N GLU A 8 -1.30 -1.93 -25.36
CA GLU A 8 -0.63 -0.64 -25.34
C GLU A 8 -0.32 -0.16 -23.91
N LEU A 9 -1.26 -0.31 -22.98
CA LEU A 9 -1.05 0.02 -21.56
C LEU A 9 0.05 -0.84 -20.92
N GLY A 10 0.10 -2.14 -21.24
CA GLY A 10 1.11 -3.05 -20.71
C GLY A 10 2.49 -2.92 -21.36
N ALA A 11 2.55 -2.57 -22.64
CA ALA A 11 3.79 -2.46 -23.41
C ALA A 11 4.49 -1.10 -23.20
N LYS A 12 3.75 -0.06 -22.79
CA LYS A 12 4.30 1.28 -22.57
C LYS A 12 5.22 1.30 -21.33
N ARG A 13 6.51 1.55 -21.56
CA ARG A 13 7.49 1.67 -20.47
C ARG A 13 7.29 2.98 -19.70
N SER A 14 7.57 2.92 -18.40
CA SER A 14 7.56 4.08 -17.53
C SER A 14 8.93 4.74 -17.53
N VAL A 15 8.99 6.02 -17.91
CA VAL A 15 10.23 6.82 -17.91
C VAL A 15 10.87 6.86 -16.51
N ILE A 16 10.06 6.93 -15.44
CA ILE A 16 10.54 6.89 -14.06
C ILE A 16 11.22 5.55 -13.74
N ARG A 17 10.63 4.43 -14.16
CA ARG A 17 11.21 3.10 -13.93
C ARG A 17 12.51 2.93 -14.73
N ASP A 18 12.54 3.37 -15.98
CA ASP A 18 13.73 3.29 -16.81
C ASP A 18 14.90 4.11 -16.20
N LEU A 19 14.62 5.29 -15.64
CA LEU A 19 15.62 6.12 -14.96
C LEU A 19 16.13 5.46 -13.66
N PHE A 20 15.23 4.87 -12.86
CA PHE A 20 15.61 4.11 -11.67
C PHE A 20 16.52 2.91 -12.01
N GLU A 21 16.21 2.16 -13.06
CA GLU A 21 17.06 1.05 -13.52
C GLU A 21 18.42 1.54 -14.03
N TYR A 22 18.45 2.66 -14.75
CA TYR A 22 19.70 3.29 -15.17
C TYR A 22 20.56 3.72 -13.98
N GLY A 23 19.95 4.29 -12.94
CA GLY A 23 20.63 4.63 -11.69
C GLY A 23 21.32 3.42 -11.05
N LYS A 24 20.65 2.26 -11.01
CA LYS A 24 21.24 1.01 -10.51
C LYS A 24 22.41 0.52 -11.37
N GLN A 25 22.30 0.61 -12.70
CA GLN A 25 23.40 0.24 -13.60
C GLN A 25 24.63 1.13 -13.37
N LYS A 26 24.43 2.43 -13.16
CA LYS A 26 25.53 3.35 -12.86
C LYS A 26 26.12 3.11 -11.46
N ALA A 27 25.29 2.81 -10.46
CA ALA A 27 25.75 2.46 -9.12
C ALA A 27 26.72 1.26 -9.13
N ALA A 28 26.55 0.29 -10.04
CA ALA A 28 27.48 -0.84 -10.19
C ALA A 28 28.87 -0.45 -10.74
N ILE A 29 28.98 0.71 -11.41
CA ILE A 29 30.23 1.19 -12.02
C ILE A 29 30.94 2.18 -11.09
N VAL A 30 30.18 3.12 -10.51
CA VAL A 30 30.75 4.24 -9.75
C VAL A 30 30.48 4.18 -8.25
N GLY A 31 29.83 3.13 -7.75
CA GLY A 31 29.38 3.04 -6.35
C GLY A 31 28.04 3.76 -6.13
N LYS A 32 27.21 3.22 -5.23
CA LYS A 32 25.86 3.76 -4.95
C LYS A 32 25.92 5.14 -4.28
N GLU A 33 26.94 5.36 -3.47
CA GLU A 33 27.21 6.62 -2.77
C GLU A 33 27.46 7.80 -3.73
N ASN A 34 27.83 7.53 -4.98
CA ASN A 34 28.05 8.54 -6.03
C ASN A 34 26.82 8.72 -6.95
N ILE A 35 25.69 8.08 -6.63
CA ILE A 35 24.44 8.18 -7.40
C ILE A 35 23.39 8.96 -6.60
N PHE A 36 22.99 10.11 -7.13
CA PHE A 36 21.92 10.95 -6.57
C PHE A 36 20.60 10.67 -7.28
N ASP A 37 19.97 9.54 -6.94
CA ASP A 37 18.72 9.11 -7.57
C ASP A 37 17.49 9.72 -6.86
N PHE A 38 16.81 10.63 -7.54
CA PHE A 38 15.56 11.27 -7.11
C PHE A 38 14.35 10.84 -7.99
N SER A 39 14.46 9.71 -8.70
CA SER A 39 13.47 9.31 -9.71
C SER A 39 12.18 8.72 -9.13
N ILE A 40 12.29 7.72 -8.24
CA ILE A 40 11.15 6.91 -7.77
C ILE A 40 10.71 7.28 -6.36
N GLY A 41 9.41 7.55 -6.20
CA GLY A 41 8.81 7.99 -4.94
C GLY A 41 8.34 6.85 -4.03
N ASN A 42 9.12 5.78 -3.87
CA ASN A 42 8.78 4.72 -2.92
C ASN A 42 8.92 5.23 -1.47
N PRO A 43 8.03 4.83 -0.52
CA PRO A 43 8.23 5.14 0.89
C PRO A 43 9.58 4.62 1.41
N THR A 44 10.34 5.48 2.10
CA THR A 44 11.71 5.16 2.58
C THR A 44 11.81 5.03 4.10
N VAL A 45 10.85 5.60 4.83
CA VAL A 45 10.79 5.50 6.30
C VAL A 45 10.17 4.15 6.68
N PRO A 46 10.79 3.36 7.56
CA PRO A 46 10.21 2.09 8.00
C PRO A 46 8.87 2.32 8.70
N ALA A 47 7.99 1.32 8.62
CA ALA A 47 6.73 1.33 9.35
C ALA A 47 7.00 1.39 10.88
N PRO A 48 6.13 2.05 11.67
CA PRO A 48 6.22 2.02 13.12
C PRO A 48 6.16 0.57 13.67
N GLU A 49 6.90 0.27 14.74
CA GLU A 49 7.01 -1.11 15.28
C GLU A 49 5.65 -1.73 15.63
N CYS A 50 4.68 -0.92 16.02
CA CYS A 50 3.32 -1.37 16.36
C CYS A 50 2.62 -2.11 15.19
N VAL A 51 2.99 -1.83 13.94
CA VAL A 51 2.48 -2.54 12.76
C VAL A 51 2.93 -4.01 12.81
N LYS A 52 4.23 -4.23 12.99
CA LYS A 52 4.82 -5.57 13.08
C LYS A 52 4.31 -6.33 14.30
N GLU A 53 4.26 -5.66 15.45
CA GLU A 53 3.75 -6.26 16.69
C GLU A 53 2.29 -6.72 16.56
N SER A 54 1.44 -5.91 15.93
CA SER A 54 0.03 -6.24 15.71
C SER A 54 -0.14 -7.46 14.82
N ILE A 55 0.63 -7.54 13.73
CA ILE A 55 0.64 -8.70 12.82
C ILE A 55 1.04 -9.97 13.58
N ILE A 56 2.16 -9.92 14.32
CA ILE A 56 2.64 -11.08 15.10
C ILE A 56 1.63 -11.49 16.16
N LYS A 57 1.01 -10.52 16.84
CA LYS A 57 -0.01 -10.79 17.86
C LYS A 57 -1.21 -11.52 17.27
N LEU A 58 -1.73 -11.07 16.13
CA LEU A 58 -2.87 -11.72 15.47
C LEU A 58 -2.52 -13.16 15.10
N LEU A 59 -1.36 -13.38 14.47
CA LEU A 59 -0.89 -14.72 14.08
C LEU A 59 -0.71 -15.68 15.27
N LYS A 60 -0.39 -15.18 16.47
CA LYS A 60 -0.20 -15.99 17.67
C LYS A 60 -1.48 -16.27 18.45
N THR A 61 -2.49 -15.40 18.35
CA THR A 61 -3.62 -15.37 19.29
C THR A 61 -4.98 -15.64 18.65
N LYS A 62 -5.08 -15.53 17.32
CA LYS A 62 -6.33 -15.76 16.58
C LYS A 62 -6.25 -17.08 15.82
N LYS A 63 -7.41 -17.71 15.57
CA LYS A 63 -7.48 -18.89 14.73
C LYS A 63 -7.21 -18.51 13.27
N SER A 64 -6.69 -19.46 12.50
CA SER A 64 -6.31 -19.25 11.10
C SER A 64 -7.48 -18.80 10.22
N ASP A 65 -8.65 -19.43 10.39
CA ASP A 65 -9.89 -19.09 9.69
C ASP A 65 -10.44 -17.71 10.04
N GLU A 66 -10.25 -17.25 11.29
CA GLU A 66 -10.59 -15.89 11.69
C GLU A 66 -9.72 -14.82 11.01
N ILE A 67 -8.45 -15.12 10.70
CA ILE A 67 -7.51 -14.16 10.10
C ILE A 67 -7.59 -14.17 8.57
N HIS A 68 -7.75 -15.36 7.98
CA HIS A 68 -7.60 -15.58 6.55
C HIS A 68 -8.95 -15.82 5.83
N GLY A 69 -10.06 -15.81 6.56
CA GLY A 69 -11.40 -15.88 6.01
C GLY A 69 -11.83 -14.58 5.32
N TYR A 70 -12.92 -14.65 4.56
CA TYR A 70 -13.51 -13.48 3.92
C TYR A 70 -14.09 -12.50 4.94
N THR A 71 -13.91 -11.22 4.67
CA THR A 71 -14.71 -10.15 5.27
C THR A 71 -15.94 -9.85 4.40
N SER A 72 -16.84 -8.99 4.88
CA SER A 72 -17.82 -8.35 3.99
C SER A 72 -17.11 -7.55 2.89
N ALA A 73 -17.81 -7.27 1.78
CA ALA A 73 -17.23 -6.59 0.62
C ALA A 73 -16.65 -5.21 0.99
N GLN A 74 -17.38 -4.44 1.81
CA GLN A 74 -16.95 -3.15 2.34
C GLN A 74 -15.86 -3.25 3.42
N GLY A 75 -15.51 -4.45 3.87
CA GLY A 75 -14.54 -4.72 4.93
C GLY A 75 -15.18 -4.88 6.32
N ASP A 76 -14.34 -5.31 7.28
CA ASP A 76 -14.72 -5.52 8.67
C ASP A 76 -15.35 -4.25 9.29
N PHE A 77 -16.48 -4.41 9.98
CA PHE A 77 -17.17 -3.32 10.66
C PHE A 77 -16.32 -2.66 11.74
N GLU A 78 -15.59 -3.45 12.55
CA GLU A 78 -14.77 -2.92 13.64
C GLU A 78 -13.61 -2.08 13.09
N VAL A 79 -13.02 -2.49 11.97
CA VAL A 79 -11.98 -1.70 11.28
C VAL A 79 -12.56 -0.36 10.80
N ARG A 80 -13.69 -0.39 10.10
CA ARG A 80 -14.35 0.83 9.60
C ARG A 80 -14.77 1.77 10.73
N LYS A 81 -15.32 1.23 11.82
CA LYS A 81 -15.70 1.99 13.00
C LYS A 81 -14.48 2.66 13.65
N ASN A 82 -13.38 1.92 13.85
CA ASN A 82 -12.16 2.49 14.43
C ASN A 82 -11.56 3.62 13.58
N ILE A 83 -11.64 3.53 12.24
CA ILE A 83 -11.22 4.61 11.34
C ILE A 83 -12.14 5.83 11.53
N ALA A 84 -13.46 5.63 11.58
CA ALA A 84 -14.41 6.71 11.83
C ALA A 84 -14.15 7.42 13.17
N ASP A 85 -13.95 6.64 14.24
CA ASP A 85 -13.67 7.16 15.58
C ASP A 85 -12.35 7.95 15.60
N TYR A 86 -11.29 7.45 14.95
CA TYR A 86 -10.02 8.17 14.81
C TYR A 86 -10.21 9.51 14.10
N MET A 87 -10.90 9.51 12.95
CA MET A 87 -11.12 10.71 12.16
C MET A 87 -11.96 11.73 12.93
N ASN A 88 -12.99 11.28 13.64
CA ASN A 88 -13.82 12.16 14.47
C ASN A 88 -13.03 12.76 15.64
N GLY A 89 -12.22 11.95 16.32
CA GLY A 89 -11.38 12.44 17.42
C GLY A 89 -10.32 13.45 16.97
N LYS A 90 -9.81 13.31 15.74
CA LYS A 90 -8.75 14.17 15.21
C LYS A 90 -9.26 15.41 14.46
N PHE A 91 -10.39 15.28 13.77
CA PHE A 91 -10.85 16.28 12.80
C PHE A 91 -12.32 16.71 13.00
N ASN A 92 -13.04 16.15 13.98
CA ASN A 92 -14.43 16.48 14.30
C ASN A 92 -15.40 16.36 13.09
N CYS A 93 -15.26 15.31 12.28
CA CYS A 93 -15.93 15.14 11.00
C CYS A 93 -17.27 14.35 11.02
N GLN A 94 -17.76 13.95 12.20
CA GLN A 94 -19.04 13.22 12.39
C GLN A 94 -19.24 11.98 11.48
N LEU A 95 -18.16 11.29 11.13
CA LEU A 95 -18.17 10.08 10.31
C LEU A 95 -18.69 8.87 11.07
N LYS A 96 -19.26 7.92 10.34
CA LYS A 96 -19.71 6.61 10.81
C LYS A 96 -19.00 5.49 10.04
N ALA A 97 -19.10 4.25 10.52
CA ALA A 97 -18.49 3.10 9.85
C ALA A 97 -19.01 2.92 8.41
N GLU A 98 -20.25 3.35 8.13
CA GLU A 98 -20.89 3.29 6.82
C GLU A 98 -20.31 4.28 5.82
N ASN A 99 -19.54 5.28 6.27
CA ASN A 99 -18.84 6.21 5.38
C ASN A 99 -17.56 5.61 4.79
N PHE A 100 -17.15 4.41 5.21
CA PHE A 100 -15.91 3.76 4.77
C PHE A 100 -16.18 2.49 3.98
N TYR A 101 -15.40 2.30 2.92
CA TYR A 101 -15.29 1.06 2.17
C TYR A 101 -13.81 0.72 2.08
N MET A 102 -13.41 -0.45 2.60
CA MET A 102 -12.01 -0.88 2.60
C MET A 102 -11.57 -1.31 1.19
N THR A 103 -10.40 -0.85 0.73
CA THR A 103 -9.88 -1.15 -0.62
C THR A 103 -8.45 -1.71 -0.58
N CYS A 104 -8.03 -2.32 -1.68
CA CYS A 104 -6.66 -2.81 -1.88
C CYS A 104 -5.71 -1.67 -2.32
N GLY A 105 -5.64 -0.62 -1.52
CA GLY A 105 -4.83 0.57 -1.79
C GLY A 105 -5.53 1.60 -2.68
N ALA A 106 -4.91 2.78 -2.79
CA ALA A 106 -5.52 3.96 -3.43
C ALA A 106 -5.77 3.82 -4.94
N ALA A 107 -5.13 2.85 -5.60
CA ALA A 107 -5.33 2.60 -7.04
C ALA A 107 -6.56 1.73 -7.35
N ALA A 108 -7.14 1.07 -6.34
CA ALA A 108 -8.22 0.10 -6.52
C ALA A 108 -9.63 0.73 -6.59
N SER A 109 -9.73 2.05 -6.43
CA SER A 109 -10.98 2.83 -6.44
C SER A 109 -11.07 3.73 -7.66
#